data_AF-A0A7X8FW93-F1
#
_entry.id   AF-A0A7X8FW93-F1
#
_cell.length_a   1.000
_cell.length_b   1.000
_cell.length_c   1.000
_cell.angle_alpha   90.00
_cell.angle_beta   90.00
_cell.angle_gamma   90.00
#
_symmetry.space_group_name_H-M   'P 1'
#
loop_
_entity.id
_entity.type
_entity.pdbx_description
1 polymer ?
#
loop_
_entity_poly.entity_id
_entity_poly.type
_entity_poly.pdbx_seq_one_letter_code
_entity_poly.pdbx_strand_id
1 'polypeptide(L)'
;MIRVFRIILGIAIFLALFMPLGAESAAFPDPLPGEFVFYRDHTWKEPAWTGFLRYDESTYAGMLLIPSSGTRVSILFRVEVSGDEFVLTGQKIITKITNDDVPAVNYLMRLIESLHVWKAAASRSGLVSTDSDRSPLLPPRVRTVQTSDMFGGDINLTHAAEIPVFGLQSLVSSNDKPLLVL
;
A
#
# COMPACT_ATOMS: atom_id res chain seq x y z
N MET A 1 14.75 -27.37 50.58
CA MET A 1 14.44 -26.08 49.90
C MET A 1 15.24 -25.85 48.61
N ILE A 2 16.54 -26.14 48.54
CA ILE A 2 17.39 -25.85 47.36
C ILE A 2 17.02 -26.60 46.07
N ARG A 3 16.48 -27.83 46.15
CA ARG A 3 16.11 -28.62 44.96
C ARG A 3 14.84 -28.12 44.25
N VAL A 4 13.89 -27.55 45.00
CA VAL A 4 12.63 -27.01 44.45
C VAL A 4 12.90 -25.70 43.70
N PHE A 5 13.83 -24.88 44.21
CA PHE A 5 14.23 -23.61 43.59
C PHE A 5 14.89 -23.81 42.21
N ARG A 6 15.68 -24.87 42.03
CA ARG A 6 16.32 -25.20 40.74
C ARG A 6 15.33 -25.66 39.66
N ILE A 7 14.25 -26.34 40.05
CA ILE A 7 13.21 -26.80 39.13
C ILE A 7 12.35 -25.62 38.66
N ILE A 8 11.99 -24.71 39.58
CA ILE A 8 11.22 -23.50 39.25
C ILE A 8 12.03 -22.58 38.33
N LEU A 9 13.34 -22.42 38.57
CA LEU A 9 14.22 -21.63 37.71
C LEU A 9 14.37 -22.24 36.31
N GLY A 10 14.42 -23.57 36.20
CA GLY A 10 14.47 -24.27 34.91
C GLY A 10 13.17 -24.12 34.09
N ILE A 11 12.01 -24.16 34.73
CA ILE A 11 10.71 -23.98 34.07
C ILE A 11 10.52 -22.52 33.61
N ALA A 12 10.98 -21.54 34.40
CA ALA A 12 10.92 -20.13 34.02
C ALA A 12 11.78 -19.81 32.79
N ILE A 13 12.95 -20.44 32.66
CA ILE A 13 13.82 -20.29 31.48
C ILE A 13 13.21 -20.96 30.25
N PHE A 14 12.54 -22.12 30.42
CA PHE A 14 11.86 -22.80 29.31
C PHE A 14 10.61 -22.05 28.83
N LEU A 15 9.89 -21.35 29.72
CA LEU A 15 8.77 -20.48 29.32
C LEU A 15 9.23 -19.20 28.60
N ALA A 16 10.41 -18.65 28.94
CA ALA A 16 10.95 -17.47 28.26
C ALA A 16 11.42 -17.77 26.82
N LEU A 17 11.84 -19.02 26.55
CA LEU A 17 12.21 -19.48 25.20
C LEU A 17 11.00 -19.75 24.29
N PHE A 18 9.79 -19.78 24.85
CA PHE A 18 8.51 -19.93 24.13
C PHE A 18 7.66 -18.66 24.20
N MET A 19 8.25 -17.50 24.50
CA MET A 19 7.57 -16.26 24.12
C MET A 19 7.49 -16.25 22.60
N PRO A 20 6.28 -16.15 22.00
CA PRO A 20 6.20 -15.85 20.58
C PRO A 20 7.02 -14.57 20.39
N LEU A 21 8.01 -14.62 19.49
CA LEU A 21 8.62 -13.40 18.94
C LEU A 21 7.43 -12.51 18.62
N GLY A 22 7.26 -11.42 19.39
CA GLY A 22 6.12 -10.53 19.24
C GLY A 22 6.00 -10.23 17.77
N ALA A 23 4.80 -10.44 17.20
CA ALA A 23 4.55 -10.28 15.77
C ALA A 23 5.25 -9.00 15.32
N GLU A 24 6.33 -9.15 14.55
CA GLU A 24 7.07 -8.03 14.02
C GLU A 24 6.01 -7.19 13.29
N SER A 25 5.74 -5.99 13.83
CA SER A 25 4.77 -5.07 13.24
C SER A 25 5.05 -5.07 11.75
N ALA A 26 4.03 -5.30 10.91
CA ALA A 26 4.20 -5.39 9.47
C ALA A 26 4.75 -4.05 8.94
N ALA A 27 6.07 -3.90 8.99
CA ALA A 27 6.78 -2.74 8.54
C ALA A 27 6.83 -2.87 7.03
N PHE A 28 6.06 -2.03 6.35
CA PHE A 28 6.14 -1.91 4.90
C PHE A 28 7.41 -1.16 4.57
N PRO A 29 8.40 -1.79 3.91
CA PRO A 29 9.64 -1.11 3.57
C PRO A 29 9.35 0.11 2.72
N ASP A 30 10.24 1.10 2.81
CA ASP A 30 10.17 2.22 1.89
C ASP A 30 10.67 1.78 0.52
N PRO A 31 9.96 2.14 -0.56
CA PRO A 31 10.37 1.77 -1.90
C PRO A 31 11.74 2.36 -2.21
N LEU A 32 12.58 1.56 -2.86
CA LEU A 32 13.86 1.99 -3.40
C LEU A 32 13.67 2.76 -4.71
N PRO A 33 14.59 3.67 -5.07
CA PRO A 33 14.59 4.32 -6.39
C PRO A 33 14.59 3.29 -7.53
N GLY A 34 13.70 3.46 -8.49
CA GLY A 34 13.51 2.58 -9.64
C GLY A 34 12.46 1.49 -9.44
N GLU A 35 11.98 1.26 -8.21
CA GLU A 35 10.90 0.30 -7.98
C GLU A 35 9.56 0.85 -8.48
N PHE A 36 8.71 -0.06 -8.97
CA PHE A 36 7.43 0.28 -9.56
C PHE A 36 6.37 -0.78 -9.29
N VAL A 37 5.13 -0.38 -9.47
CA VAL A 37 3.96 -1.24 -9.36
C VAL A 37 2.94 -0.88 -10.44
N PHE A 38 2.21 -1.87 -10.94
CA PHE A 38 1.09 -1.70 -11.85
C PHE A 38 -0.12 -2.46 -11.33
N TYR A 39 -1.28 -1.82 -11.43
CA TYR A 39 -2.56 -2.38 -11.08
C TYR A 39 -3.44 -2.45 -12.33
N ARG A 40 -4.20 -3.53 -12.43
CA ARG A 40 -5.43 -3.51 -13.22
C ARG A 40 -6.43 -2.61 -12.49
N ASP A 41 -6.87 -1.57 -13.19
CA ASP A 41 -7.74 -0.54 -12.64
C ASP A 41 -9.18 -0.72 -13.15
N HIS A 42 -10.07 -1.01 -12.21
CA HIS A 42 -11.50 -1.27 -12.42
C HIS A 42 -12.39 -0.09 -12.02
N THR A 43 -11.78 1.05 -11.69
CA THR A 43 -12.49 2.30 -11.37
C THR A 43 -13.03 2.96 -12.65
N TRP A 44 -12.36 2.72 -13.77
CA TRP A 44 -12.75 3.16 -15.11
C TRP A 44 -13.75 2.21 -15.75
N LYS A 45 -14.60 2.75 -16.63
CA LYS A 45 -15.57 1.94 -17.40
C LYS A 45 -14.87 1.01 -18.39
N GLU A 46 -13.77 1.48 -18.94
CA GLU A 46 -12.95 0.77 -19.92
C GLU A 46 -11.76 0.10 -19.22
N PRO A 47 -11.19 -0.99 -19.78
CA PRO A 47 -9.99 -1.60 -19.24
C PRO A 47 -8.86 -0.58 -19.08
N ALA A 48 -8.40 -0.40 -17.84
CA ALA A 48 -7.40 0.59 -17.49
C ALA A 48 -6.28 -0.02 -16.65
N TRP A 49 -5.11 0.62 -16.70
CA TRP A 49 -3.95 0.29 -15.90
C TRP A 49 -3.39 1.53 -15.23
N THR A 50 -3.24 1.44 -13.92
CA THR A 50 -2.68 2.53 -13.10
C THR A 50 -1.40 2.02 -12.46
N GLY A 51 -0.32 2.81 -12.55
CA GLY A 51 0.96 2.42 -12.01
C GLY A 51 1.68 3.56 -11.33
N PHE A 52 2.57 3.19 -10.43
CA PHE A 52 3.41 4.12 -9.67
C PHE A 52 4.85 3.65 -9.68
N LEU A 53 5.77 4.59 -9.78
CA LEU A 53 7.21 4.34 -9.72
C LEU A 53 7.83 5.33 -8.73
N ARG A 54 8.75 4.86 -7.88
CA ARG A 54 9.58 5.77 -7.10
C ARG A 54 10.80 6.14 -7.91
N TYR A 55 10.92 7.44 -8.22
CA TYR A 55 12.05 7.94 -9.00
C TYR A 55 13.25 8.23 -8.08
N ASP A 56 12.99 8.91 -6.96
CA ASP A 56 13.96 9.19 -5.91
C ASP A 56 13.26 9.33 -4.54
N GLU A 57 13.99 9.78 -3.51
CA GLU A 57 13.46 9.96 -2.16
C GLU A 57 12.24 10.89 -2.08
N SER A 58 12.16 11.88 -2.96
CA SER A 58 11.15 12.94 -2.95
C SER A 58 10.27 12.96 -4.20
N THR A 59 10.46 12.02 -5.13
CA THR A 59 9.81 12.05 -6.44
C THR A 59 9.18 10.71 -6.78
N TYR A 60 7.90 10.76 -7.12
CA TYR A 60 7.15 9.63 -7.64
C TYR A 60 6.66 9.93 -9.06
N ALA A 61 6.52 8.88 -9.88
CA ALA A 61 5.78 8.94 -11.13
C ALA A 61 4.46 8.19 -10.96
N GLY A 62 3.36 8.79 -11.42
CA GLY A 62 2.08 8.10 -11.60
C GLY A 62 1.75 7.99 -13.08
N MET A 63 1.19 6.87 -13.50
CA MET A 63 0.70 6.67 -14.86
C MET A 63 -0.69 6.06 -14.87
N LEU A 64 -1.53 6.51 -15.79
CA LEU A 64 -2.78 5.87 -16.15
C LEU A 64 -2.80 5.63 -17.67
N LEU A 65 -3.20 4.42 -18.07
CA LEU A 65 -3.37 4.00 -19.45
C LEU A 65 -4.78 3.44 -19.65
N ILE A 66 -5.52 3.99 -20.61
CA ILE A 66 -6.81 3.48 -21.08
C ILE A 66 -6.69 3.28 -22.60
N PRO A 67 -6.39 2.05 -23.08
CA PRO A 67 -6.06 1.83 -24.48
C PRO A 67 -7.20 2.15 -25.46
N SER A 68 -8.45 1.92 -25.07
CA SER A 68 -9.62 2.12 -25.94
C SER A 68 -9.87 3.59 -26.28
N SER A 69 -9.66 4.50 -25.33
CA SER A 69 -9.75 5.95 -25.57
C SER A 69 -8.43 6.55 -26.09
N GLY A 70 -7.33 5.81 -26.00
CA GLY A 70 -5.98 6.32 -26.27
C GLY A 70 -5.41 7.19 -25.15
N THR A 71 -6.12 7.32 -24.02
CA THR A 71 -5.66 8.10 -22.85
C THR A 71 -4.38 7.49 -22.28
N ARG A 72 -3.34 8.31 -22.23
CA ARG A 72 -2.06 7.98 -21.58
C ARG A 72 -1.54 9.19 -20.82
N VAL A 73 -1.77 9.20 -19.51
CA VAL A 73 -1.34 10.27 -18.62
C VAL A 73 -0.17 9.79 -17.79
N SER A 74 0.93 10.56 -17.75
CA SER A 74 2.01 10.34 -16.80
C SER A 74 2.40 11.65 -16.13
N ILE A 75 2.53 11.61 -14.81
CA ILE A 75 2.78 12.77 -13.96
C ILE A 75 3.95 12.45 -13.04
N LEU A 76 4.91 13.37 -12.95
CA LEU A 76 5.92 13.40 -11.90
C LEU A 76 5.39 14.22 -10.74
N PHE A 77 5.36 13.63 -9.56
CA PHE A 77 4.96 14.25 -8.30
C PHE A 77 6.20 14.46 -7.44
N ARG A 78 6.40 15.69 -6.96
CA ARG A 78 7.34 15.99 -5.88
C ARG A 78 6.57 15.98 -4.57
N VAL A 79 7.12 15.29 -3.60
CA VAL A 79 6.47 15.01 -2.32
C VAL A 79 7.41 15.42 -1.20
N GLU A 80 6.83 15.98 -0.15
CA GLU A 80 7.50 16.24 1.11
C GLU A 80 6.71 15.54 2.22
N VAL A 81 7.42 14.79 3.06
CA VAL A 81 6.83 14.16 4.23
C VAL A 81 7.21 15.00 5.44
N SER A 82 6.24 15.73 5.98
CA SER A 82 6.42 16.55 7.18
C SER A 82 5.63 15.91 8.32
N GLY A 83 6.34 15.16 9.17
CA GLY A 83 5.69 14.33 10.19
C GLY A 83 4.90 13.17 9.56
N ASP A 84 3.60 13.10 9.83
CA ASP A 84 2.68 12.11 9.24
C ASP A 84 1.97 12.63 7.97
N GLU A 85 2.28 13.85 7.53
CA GLU A 85 1.60 14.50 6.40
C GLU A 85 2.40 14.33 5.11
N PHE A 86 1.71 13.83 4.07
CA PHE A 86 2.23 13.72 2.72
C PHE A 86 1.75 14.89 1.89
N VAL A 87 2.66 15.79 1.56
CA VAL A 87 2.36 17.04 0.85
C VAL A 87 2.90 16.96 -0.57
N LEU A 88 2.01 17.09 -1.55
CA LEU A 88 2.41 17.32 -2.94
C LEU A 88 2.93 18.75 -3.09
N THR A 89 4.25 18.90 -3.20
CA THR A 89 4.91 20.22 -3.33
C THR A 89 5.12 20.64 -4.79
N GLY A 90 4.94 19.71 -5.73
CA GLY A 90 5.01 20.02 -7.15
C GLY A 90 4.52 18.88 -8.03
N GLN A 91 4.11 19.23 -9.24
CA GLN A 91 3.70 18.26 -10.25
C GLN A 91 4.14 18.68 -11.65
N LYS A 92 4.50 17.71 -12.48
CA LYS A 92 4.82 17.91 -13.89
C LYS A 92 4.23 16.78 -14.73
N ILE A 93 3.27 17.12 -15.58
CA ILE A 93 2.74 16.20 -16.59
C ILE A 93 3.81 16.05 -17.69
N ILE A 94 4.18 14.81 -18.01
CA ILE A 94 5.26 14.49 -18.96
C ILE A 94 4.75 13.85 -20.26
N THR A 95 3.44 13.59 -20.36
CA THR A 95 2.78 13.18 -21.59
C THR A 95 2.02 14.34 -22.22
N LYS A 96 1.76 14.26 -23.52
CA LYS A 96 0.83 15.17 -24.19
C LYS A 96 -0.58 14.82 -23.74
N ILE A 97 -1.28 15.77 -23.13
CA ILE A 97 -2.66 15.61 -22.68
C ILE A 97 -3.61 16.52 -23.47
N THR A 98 -4.87 16.12 -23.50
CA THR A 98 -6.00 16.87 -24.03
C THR A 98 -6.99 17.20 -22.90
N ASN A 99 -8.06 17.93 -23.21
CA ASN A 99 -9.09 18.23 -22.20
C ASN A 99 -9.81 16.96 -21.71
N ASP A 100 -9.86 15.91 -22.51
CA ASP A 100 -10.50 14.64 -22.15
C ASP A 100 -9.69 13.86 -21.11
N ASP A 101 -8.41 14.21 -20.93
CA ASP A 101 -7.50 13.56 -19.98
C ASP A 101 -7.50 14.25 -18.59
N VAL A 102 -8.23 15.36 -18.42
CA VAL A 102 -8.32 16.07 -17.12
C VAL A 102 -8.81 15.17 -15.98
N PRO A 103 -9.83 14.30 -16.16
CA PRO A 103 -10.24 13.35 -15.13
C PRO A 103 -9.11 12.37 -14.74
N ALA A 104 -8.31 11.92 -15.71
CA ALA A 104 -7.18 11.03 -15.48
C ALA A 104 -6.07 11.70 -14.65
N VAL A 105 -5.80 12.97 -14.91
CA VAL A 105 -4.85 13.78 -14.12
C VAL A 105 -5.34 13.92 -12.67
N ASN A 106 -6.59 14.35 -12.49
CA ASN A 106 -7.18 14.55 -11.15
C ASN A 106 -7.25 13.24 -10.35
N TYR A 107 -7.55 12.14 -11.02
CA TYR A 107 -7.56 10.81 -10.43
C TYR A 107 -6.18 10.43 -9.87
N LEU A 108 -5.11 10.57 -10.66
CA LEU A 108 -3.75 10.24 -10.23
C LEU A 108 -3.29 11.10 -9.05
N MET A 109 -3.59 12.41 -9.09
CA MET A 109 -3.25 13.34 -8.00
C MET A 109 -3.87 12.92 -6.67
N ARG A 110 -5.16 12.59 -6.67
CA ARG A 110 -5.85 12.18 -5.45
C ARG A 110 -5.45 10.78 -5.00
N LEU A 111 -5.19 9.88 -5.94
CA LEU A 111 -4.90 8.49 -5.63
C LEU A 111 -3.53 8.37 -4.97
N ILE A 112 -2.51 9.08 -5.43
CA ILE A 112 -1.17 9.01 -4.83
C ILE A 112 -1.16 9.47 -3.38
N GLU A 113 -1.87 10.55 -3.06
CA GLU A 113 -2.05 11.03 -1.68
C GLU A 113 -2.75 9.97 -0.82
N SER A 114 -3.85 9.41 -1.34
CA SER A 114 -4.63 8.40 -0.64
C SER A 114 -3.82 7.13 -0.35
N LEU A 115 -3.06 6.64 -1.34
CA LEU A 115 -2.20 5.46 -1.18
C LEU A 115 -1.15 5.65 -0.08
N HIS A 116 -0.57 6.85 0.03
CA HIS A 116 0.36 7.14 1.11
C HIS A 116 -0.32 7.08 2.49
N VAL A 117 -1.47 7.74 2.62
CA VAL A 117 -2.26 7.74 3.87
C VAL A 117 -2.66 6.31 4.26
N TRP A 118 -3.06 5.48 3.30
CA TRP A 118 -3.45 4.11 3.56
C TRP A 118 -2.27 3.20 3.95
N LYS A 119 -1.10 3.36 3.34
CA LYS A 119 0.13 2.65 3.78
C LYS A 119 0.46 3.00 5.23
N ALA A 120 0.41 4.28 5.59
CA ALA A 120 0.67 4.73 6.95
C ALA A 120 -0.35 4.16 7.94
N ALA A 121 -1.64 4.14 7.58
CA ALA A 121 -2.69 3.54 8.41
C ALA A 121 -2.50 2.01 8.58
N ALA A 122 -2.14 1.29 7.51
CA ALA A 122 -1.86 -0.13 7.57
C ALA A 122 -0.65 -0.44 8.48
N SER A 123 0.40 0.38 8.41
CA SER A 123 1.58 0.25 9.27
C SER A 123 1.25 0.37 10.77
N ARG A 124 0.19 1.11 11.12
CA ARG A 124 -0.25 1.33 12.51
C ARG A 124 -1.34 0.37 12.99
N SER A 125 -2.04 -0.32 12.09
CA SER A 125 -3.27 -1.05 12.47
C SER A 125 -2.99 -2.31 13.31
N GLY A 126 -1.84 -2.95 13.10
CA GLY A 126 -1.53 -4.26 13.69
C GLY A 126 -2.48 -5.38 13.24
N LEU A 127 -3.39 -5.12 12.30
CA LEU A 127 -4.42 -6.06 11.82
C LEU A 127 -3.84 -7.03 10.79
N VAL A 128 -3.18 -8.05 11.31
CA VAL A 128 -2.55 -9.09 10.53
C VAL A 128 -3.59 -10.11 10.04
N SER A 129 -3.59 -10.40 8.75
CA SER A 129 -4.39 -11.45 8.14
C SER A 129 -3.71 -12.81 8.27
N THR A 130 -4.45 -13.81 8.74
CA THR A 130 -4.04 -15.21 8.76
C THR A 130 -4.42 -15.87 7.44
N ASP A 131 -3.61 -15.67 6.40
CA ASP A 131 -3.77 -16.38 5.13
C ASP A 131 -3.08 -17.75 5.22
N SER A 132 -3.85 -18.85 5.18
CA SER A 132 -3.33 -20.23 5.20
C SER A 132 -2.43 -20.55 4.01
N ASP A 133 -2.62 -19.84 2.91
CA ASP A 133 -1.97 -20.11 1.62
C ASP A 133 -0.69 -19.29 1.42
N ARG A 134 -0.30 -18.49 2.43
CA ARG A 134 0.86 -17.62 2.36
C ARG A 134 2.12 -18.35 2.83
N SER A 135 3.22 -18.13 2.12
CA SER A 135 4.53 -18.64 2.54
C SER A 135 4.89 -18.11 3.93
N PRO A 136 5.37 -18.96 4.86
CA PRO A 136 5.80 -18.53 6.19
C PRO A 136 7.06 -17.65 6.16
N LEU A 137 7.73 -17.54 5.00
CA LEU A 137 8.89 -16.66 4.82
C LEU A 137 8.51 -15.21 4.51
N LEU A 138 7.24 -14.94 4.19
CA LEU A 138 6.76 -13.60 3.91
C LEU A 138 6.07 -13.01 5.15
N PRO A 139 6.28 -11.72 5.45
CA PRO A 139 5.49 -11.03 6.45
C PRO A 139 4.01 -11.19 6.15
N PRO A 140 3.13 -11.27 7.16
CA PRO A 140 1.73 -11.50 6.91
C PRO A 140 1.09 -10.23 6.30
N ARG A 141 -0.01 -10.42 5.57
CA ARG A 141 -0.72 -9.29 4.95
C ARG A 141 -1.46 -8.49 6.01
N VAL A 142 -1.63 -7.20 5.77
CA VAL A 142 -2.44 -6.33 6.63
C VAL A 142 -3.72 -5.96 5.88
N ARG A 143 -4.87 -6.18 6.53
CA ARG A 143 -6.17 -5.77 5.99
C ARG A 143 -6.72 -4.61 6.80
N THR A 144 -7.12 -3.55 6.11
CA THR A 144 -7.70 -2.36 6.72
C THR A 144 -8.95 -1.94 5.98
N VAL A 145 -9.92 -1.42 6.72
CA VAL A 145 -11.09 -0.73 6.17
C VAL A 145 -10.84 0.77 6.25
N GLN A 146 -11.08 1.49 5.16
CA GLN A 146 -11.02 2.95 5.11
C GLN A 146 -12.26 3.47 4.40
N THR A 147 -12.61 4.73 4.61
CA THR A 147 -13.66 5.41 3.83
C THR A 147 -13.00 6.32 2.80
N SER A 148 -13.44 6.24 1.55
CA SER A 148 -12.92 7.03 0.44
C SER A 148 -14.06 7.65 -0.36
N ASP A 149 -14.06 8.97 -0.43
CA ASP A 149 -15.00 9.74 -1.26
C ASP A 149 -14.74 9.54 -2.76
N MET A 150 -13.48 9.29 -3.15
CA MET A 150 -13.11 8.92 -4.53
C MET A 150 -13.88 7.68 -5.02
N PHE A 151 -14.12 6.72 -4.12
CA PHE A 151 -14.75 5.44 -4.45
C PHE A 151 -16.18 5.32 -3.93
N GLY A 152 -16.74 6.41 -3.39
CA GLY A 152 -18.13 6.49 -2.98
C GLY A 152 -18.49 5.70 -1.72
N GLY A 153 -17.53 5.49 -0.81
CA GLY A 153 -17.80 4.83 0.48
C GLY A 153 -16.64 4.02 1.03
N ASP A 154 -16.97 2.94 1.73
CA ASP A 154 -15.98 2.10 2.39
C ASP A 154 -15.22 1.21 1.40
N ILE A 155 -13.92 1.08 1.65
CA ILE A 155 -12.97 0.32 0.88
C ILE A 155 -12.17 -0.60 1.79
N ASN A 156 -12.00 -1.83 1.32
CA ASN A 156 -11.16 -2.85 1.94
C ASN A 156 -9.81 -2.86 1.22
N LEU A 157 -8.74 -2.59 1.97
CA LEU A 157 -7.37 -2.60 1.47
C LEU A 157 -6.64 -3.81 2.00
N THR A 158 -5.89 -4.47 1.12
CA THR A 158 -4.94 -5.52 1.50
C THR A 158 -3.55 -5.05 1.16
N HIS A 159 -2.68 -4.96 2.17
CA HIS A 159 -1.28 -4.62 2.01
C HIS A 159 -0.37 -5.84 2.21
N ALA A 160 0.72 -5.90 1.44
CA ALA A 160 1.72 -6.96 1.48
C ALA A 160 3.13 -6.33 1.35
N ALA A 161 4.05 -6.72 2.23
CA ALA A 161 5.37 -6.09 2.36
C ALA A 161 6.29 -6.30 1.15
N GLU A 162 6.05 -7.34 0.35
CA GLU A 162 6.75 -7.63 -0.89
C GLU A 162 6.39 -6.70 -2.06
N ILE A 163 5.35 -5.88 -1.90
CA ILE A 163 4.94 -4.92 -2.93
C ILE A 163 5.69 -3.61 -2.68
N PRO A 164 6.52 -3.16 -3.62
CA PRO A 164 7.52 -2.13 -3.32
C PRO A 164 6.88 -0.76 -3.09
N VAL A 165 6.00 -0.33 -3.99
CA VAL A 165 5.42 1.02 -3.96
C VAL A 165 4.07 0.96 -3.25
N PHE A 166 3.94 1.71 -2.15
CA PHE A 166 2.78 1.76 -1.24
C PHE A 166 2.40 0.45 -0.53
N GLY A 167 3.00 -0.69 -0.86
CA GLY A 167 2.68 -1.98 -0.23
C GLY A 167 1.26 -2.48 -0.54
N LEU A 168 0.52 -1.84 -1.44
CA LEU A 168 -0.88 -2.18 -1.72
C LEU A 168 -0.95 -3.36 -2.68
N GLN A 169 -1.63 -4.44 -2.27
CA GLN A 169 -1.91 -5.59 -3.12
C GLN A 169 -3.25 -5.48 -3.83
N SER A 170 -4.28 -5.10 -3.08
CA SER A 170 -5.62 -4.97 -3.62
C SER A 170 -6.44 -3.93 -2.87
N LEU A 171 -7.32 -3.30 -3.63
CA LEU A 171 -8.34 -2.37 -3.19
C LEU A 171 -9.68 -2.88 -3.70
N VAL A 172 -10.62 -3.10 -2.78
CA VAL A 172 -11.95 -3.61 -3.08
C VAL A 172 -12.97 -2.71 -2.41
N SER A 173 -14.08 -2.40 -3.10
CA SER A 173 -15.21 -1.69 -2.50
C SER A 173 -15.90 -2.55 -1.43
N SER A 174 -16.67 -1.92 -0.54
CA SER A 174 -17.55 -2.60 0.42
C SER A 174 -18.48 -3.67 -0.20
N ASN A 175 -18.80 -3.54 -1.49
CA ASN A 175 -19.66 -4.47 -2.22
C ASN A 175 -18.87 -5.57 -2.96
N ASP A 176 -17.64 -5.85 -2.53
CA ASP A 176 -16.71 -6.81 -3.14
C ASP A 176 -16.35 -6.54 -4.62
N LYS A 177 -16.65 -5.33 -5.12
CA LYS A 177 -16.24 -4.90 -6.45
C LYS A 177 -14.74 -4.58 -6.44
N PRO A 178 -13.90 -5.22 -7.28
CA PRO A 178 -12.49 -4.85 -7.39
C PRO A 178 -12.35 -3.43 -7.90
N LEU A 179 -11.41 -2.68 -7.34
CA LEU A 179 -11.07 -1.31 -7.76
C LEU A 179 -9.64 -1.27 -8.30
N LEU A 180 -8.65 -1.71 -7.51
CA LEU A 180 -7.27 -1.89 -7.94
C LEU A 180 -6.82 -3.29 -7.56
N VAL A 181 -6.26 -4.03 -8.52
CA VAL A 181 -5.76 -5.39 -8.30
C VAL A 181 -4.43 -5.54 -8.98
N LEU A 182 -3.43 -6.08 -8.26
CA LEU A 182 -2.11 -6.40 -8.80
C LEU A 182 -2.18 -7.55 -9.81
#